data_AF-A0A812UBK7-F1
#
_entry.id   AF-A0A812UBK7-F1
#
_cell.length_a   1.000
_cell.length_b   1.000
_cell.length_c   1.000
_cell.angle_alpha   90.00
_cell.angle_beta   90.00
_cell.angle_gamma   90.00
#
_symmetry.space_group_name_H-M   'P 1'
#
loop_
_entity.id
_entity.type
_entity.pdbx_description
1 polymer ?
#
loop_
_entity_poly.entity_id
_entity_poly.type
_entity_poly.pdbx_seq_one_letter_code
_entity_poly.pdbx_strand_id
1 'polypeptide(L)'
;DCVAFPAGDLKVQRNPTCNSRQYAGGLSCCHHKRIMLDADQEIRPELLRYHMKFRFWFQEYKPAQTGAKASHADLPRIYYQTEAHAGEYDIPPAFAKPGHPVVGYPDWPVGTPTPGTNCTGTCPDGPDCECVHTITYHWTVSNIRLIYAGGHCHAPSCISIELYHNLTGTPELLCRQLPYYGQGNFPKDKWDEAGYVTLPPCLWSDEDPKLDRSVWLPANTPLFSIKKNNNTHLGHFGEMASWQMRGVNFPADPPTFV
;
A
#
# COMPACT_ATOMS: atom_id res chain seq x y z
N ASP A 1 6.79 -15.61 -3.52
CA ASP A 1 7.44 -15.94 -2.25
C ASP A 1 7.16 -14.88 -1.20
N CYS A 2 6.32 -15.20 -0.22
CA CYS A 2 6.06 -14.31 0.90
C CYS A 2 7.21 -14.34 1.91
N VAL A 3 7.54 -13.17 2.47
CA VAL A 3 8.58 -13.01 3.50
C VAL A 3 8.08 -13.56 4.85
N ALA A 4 9.00 -14.13 5.63
CA ALA A 4 8.71 -14.67 6.96
C ALA A 4 8.68 -13.57 8.05
N PHE A 5 7.99 -13.85 9.14
CA PHE A 5 8.08 -13.06 10.38
C PHE A 5 9.54 -13.05 10.92
N PRO A 6 10.03 -11.96 11.55
CA PRO A 6 9.34 -10.71 11.89
C PRO A 6 9.26 -9.67 10.77
N ALA A 7 9.83 -9.97 9.60
CA ALA A 7 9.87 -8.99 8.52
C ALA A 7 8.49 -8.78 7.89
N GLY A 8 7.70 -9.83 7.64
CA GLY A 8 6.36 -9.71 7.08
C GLY A 8 5.35 -10.72 7.62
N ASP A 9 4.07 -10.36 7.56
CA ASP A 9 2.98 -11.12 8.21
C ASP A 9 2.36 -12.21 7.33
N LEU A 10 2.35 -12.04 6.00
CA LEU A 10 1.54 -12.90 5.12
C LEU A 10 1.82 -14.40 5.28
N LYS A 11 3.08 -14.78 5.54
CA LYS A 11 3.46 -16.18 5.73
C LYS A 11 2.91 -16.77 7.04
N VAL A 12 2.96 -16.03 8.15
CA VAL A 12 2.41 -16.50 9.44
C VAL A 12 0.88 -16.50 9.42
N GLN A 13 0.29 -15.56 8.67
CA GLN A 13 -1.15 -15.53 8.41
C GLN A 13 -1.62 -16.64 7.45
N ARG A 14 -0.70 -17.44 6.88
CA ARG A 14 -1.01 -18.45 5.87
C ARG A 14 -1.83 -17.86 4.72
N ASN A 15 -1.49 -16.63 4.31
CA ASN A 15 -2.24 -15.89 3.31
C ASN A 15 -2.30 -16.71 2.00
N PRO A 16 -3.48 -16.85 1.36
CA PRO A 16 -3.63 -17.71 0.19
C PRO A 16 -2.71 -17.33 -0.98
N THR A 17 -2.37 -16.05 -1.13
CA THR A 17 -1.36 -15.57 -2.09
C THR A 17 -0.01 -16.26 -1.96
N CYS A 18 0.38 -16.68 -0.75
CA CYS A 18 1.69 -17.27 -0.51
C CYS A 18 1.82 -18.73 -1.00
N ASN A 19 0.72 -19.35 -1.42
CA ASN A 19 0.69 -20.75 -1.82
C ASN A 19 -0.24 -20.95 -3.03
N SER A 20 0.31 -21.39 -4.15
CA SER A 20 -0.46 -21.63 -5.39
C SER A 20 -1.61 -22.63 -5.24
N ARG A 21 -1.58 -23.52 -4.24
CA ARG A 21 -2.69 -24.45 -3.94
C ARG A 21 -3.86 -23.79 -3.20
N GLN A 22 -3.62 -22.66 -2.56
CA GLN A 22 -4.61 -21.92 -1.78
C GLN A 22 -5.04 -20.63 -2.49
N TYR A 23 -4.25 -20.17 -3.47
CA TYR A 23 -4.47 -18.95 -4.24
C TYR A 23 -5.92 -18.75 -4.67
N ALA A 24 -6.50 -17.63 -4.25
CA ALA A 24 -7.91 -17.33 -4.45
C ALA A 24 -8.15 -16.29 -5.56
N GLY A 25 -7.22 -15.35 -5.76
CA GLY A 25 -7.31 -14.35 -6.82
C GLY A 25 -6.15 -13.35 -6.84
N GLY A 26 -6.11 -12.50 -7.88
CA GLY A 26 -5.09 -11.47 -8.10
C GLY A 26 -4.36 -11.51 -9.46
N LEU A 27 -3.54 -10.50 -9.75
CA LEU A 27 -2.78 -10.27 -10.99
C LEU A 27 -1.39 -10.90 -11.01
N SER A 28 -0.79 -11.25 -9.86
CA SER A 28 0.59 -11.79 -9.86
C SER A 28 0.73 -13.15 -10.59
N CYS A 29 -0.38 -13.76 -11.01
CA CYS A 29 -0.34 -14.95 -11.84
C CYS A 29 0.03 -14.70 -13.31
N CYS A 30 0.02 -13.47 -13.84
CA CYS A 30 0.08 -13.25 -15.30
C CYS A 30 1.34 -12.51 -15.80
N HIS A 31 2.41 -13.24 -16.15
CA HIS A 31 3.46 -12.71 -17.03
C HIS A 31 2.98 -12.65 -18.50
N HIS A 32 3.75 -12.02 -19.39
CA HIS A 32 3.44 -12.00 -20.82
C HIS A 32 3.13 -13.41 -21.35
N LYS A 33 1.98 -13.58 -22.02
CA LYS A 33 1.42 -14.86 -22.53
C LYS A 33 0.99 -15.88 -21.47
N ARG A 34 0.91 -15.50 -20.20
CA ARG A 34 0.27 -16.32 -19.16
C ARG A 34 -1.19 -15.93 -19.12
N ILE A 35 -2.01 -16.75 -19.77
CA ILE A 35 -3.41 -16.51 -19.99
C ILE A 35 -4.17 -17.45 -19.06
N MET A 36 -4.80 -16.90 -18.02
CA MET A 36 -5.72 -17.62 -17.14
C MET A 36 -7.13 -17.38 -17.67
N LEU A 37 -7.82 -18.46 -18.00
CA LEU A 37 -9.16 -18.48 -18.56
C LEU A 37 -9.97 -19.51 -17.78
N ASP A 38 -11.29 -19.35 -17.79
CA ASP A 38 -12.19 -20.42 -17.37
C ASP A 38 -12.02 -21.64 -18.30
N ALA A 39 -12.39 -22.83 -17.83
CA ALA A 39 -12.17 -24.08 -18.56
C ALA A 39 -12.89 -24.13 -19.93
N ASP A 40 -13.92 -23.31 -20.11
CA ASP A 40 -14.75 -23.18 -21.32
C ASP A 40 -14.38 -21.98 -22.20
N GLN A 41 -13.33 -21.23 -21.84
CA GLN A 41 -12.88 -20.04 -22.58
C GLN A 41 -11.68 -20.36 -23.49
N GLU A 42 -11.76 -19.90 -24.74
CA GLU A 42 -10.66 -20.05 -25.70
C GLU A 42 -9.72 -18.84 -25.70
N ILE A 43 -8.43 -19.08 -25.96
CA ILE A 43 -7.45 -17.99 -26.13
C ILE A 43 -7.75 -17.26 -27.43
N ARG A 44 -8.22 -16.03 -27.29
CA ARG A 44 -8.51 -15.12 -28.40
C ARG A 44 -7.22 -14.63 -29.09
N PRO A 45 -7.08 -14.75 -30.43
CA PRO A 45 -5.87 -14.36 -31.16
C PRO A 45 -5.71 -12.85 -31.35
N GLU A 46 -6.75 -12.06 -31.08
CA GLU A 46 -6.77 -10.62 -31.30
C GLU A 46 -5.85 -9.88 -30.31
N LEU A 47 -5.06 -8.94 -30.83
CA LEU A 47 -4.28 -8.03 -29.99
C LEU A 47 -5.19 -6.97 -29.38
N LEU A 48 -5.13 -6.80 -28.07
CA LEU A 48 -5.75 -5.67 -27.38
C LEU A 48 -5.01 -4.37 -27.78
N ARG A 49 -5.72 -3.45 -28.43
CA ARG A 49 -5.20 -2.12 -28.78
C ARG A 49 -5.71 -1.10 -27.76
N TYR A 50 -4.79 -0.53 -26.99
CA TYR A 50 -5.08 0.55 -26.06
C TYR A 50 -4.53 1.87 -26.59
N HIS A 51 -5.21 2.97 -26.28
CA HIS A 51 -4.79 4.33 -26.60
C HIS A 51 -4.58 5.10 -25.29
N MET A 52 -3.41 5.70 -25.13
CA MET A 52 -3.10 6.53 -23.96
C MET A 52 -2.84 7.97 -24.40
N LYS A 53 -3.40 8.94 -23.68
CA LYS A 53 -3.16 10.36 -23.89
C LYS A 53 -2.54 10.93 -22.62
N PHE A 54 -1.37 11.53 -22.76
CA PHE A 54 -0.67 12.16 -21.65
C PHE A 54 -0.66 13.68 -21.83
N ARG A 55 -0.73 14.40 -20.71
CA ARG A 55 -0.45 15.83 -20.63
C ARG A 55 0.60 16.00 -19.53
N PHE A 56 1.68 16.70 -19.86
CA PHE A 56 2.76 16.98 -18.92
C PHE A 56 2.75 18.46 -18.56
N TRP A 57 2.90 18.74 -17.28
CA TRP A 57 3.25 20.06 -16.78
C TRP A 57 4.65 19.95 -16.20
N PHE A 58 5.50 20.93 -16.49
CA PHE A 58 6.88 20.93 -16.04
C PHE A 58 7.33 22.34 -15.69
N GLN A 59 8.35 22.42 -14.84
CA GLN A 59 9.08 23.64 -14.54
C GLN A 59 10.46 23.55 -15.18
N GLU A 60 10.95 24.65 -15.73
CA GLU A 60 12.30 24.69 -16.31
C GLU A 60 13.37 24.57 -15.23
N TYR A 61 14.37 23.72 -15.49
CA TYR A 61 15.51 23.55 -14.60
C TYR A 61 16.48 24.73 -14.72
N LYS A 62 16.71 25.40 -13.59
CA LYS A 62 17.78 26.37 -13.38
C LYS A 62 18.94 25.72 -12.61
N PRO A 63 20.16 25.67 -13.18
CA PRO A 63 21.32 25.10 -12.51
C PRO A 63 21.75 25.94 -11.30
N ALA A 64 22.55 25.33 -10.41
CA ALA A 64 23.15 26.04 -9.30
C ALA A 64 24.09 27.16 -9.79
N GLN A 65 24.13 28.26 -9.06
CA GLN A 65 25.00 29.42 -9.30
C GLN A 65 25.73 29.78 -8.01
N THR A 66 26.76 30.63 -8.09
CA THR A 66 27.46 31.12 -6.90
C THR A 66 26.46 31.77 -5.92
N GLY A 67 26.29 31.17 -4.74
CA GLY A 67 25.35 31.64 -3.71
C GLY A 67 23.89 31.18 -3.88
N ALA A 68 23.57 30.36 -4.89
CA ALA A 68 22.21 29.86 -5.12
C ALA A 68 22.19 28.36 -5.47
N LYS A 69 21.31 27.59 -4.81
CA LYS A 69 21.08 26.17 -5.13
C LYS A 69 20.38 26.04 -6.49
N ALA A 70 20.49 24.86 -7.09
CA ALA A 70 19.68 24.52 -8.25
C ALA A 70 18.18 24.56 -7.90
N SER A 71 17.35 24.91 -8.89
CA SER A 71 15.89 25.02 -8.71
C SER A 71 15.18 23.70 -8.40
N HIS A 72 15.81 22.55 -8.64
CA HIS A 72 15.26 21.23 -8.42
C HIS A 72 16.30 20.35 -7.73
N ALA A 73 15.83 19.46 -6.86
CA ALA A 73 16.63 18.36 -6.33
C ALA A 73 16.35 17.09 -7.14
N ASP A 74 17.35 16.21 -7.26
CA ASP A 74 17.08 14.84 -7.69
C ASP A 74 16.30 14.12 -6.59
N LEU A 75 15.22 13.46 -7.01
CA LEU A 75 14.25 12.80 -6.13
C LEU A 75 14.15 11.33 -6.54
N PRO A 76 15.14 10.49 -6.20
CA PRO A 76 15.11 9.07 -6.49
C PRO A 76 13.82 8.41 -6.00
N ARG A 77 13.32 7.46 -6.82
CA ARG A 77 12.19 6.63 -6.46
C ARG A 77 12.63 5.63 -5.40
N ILE A 78 11.92 5.66 -4.27
CA ILE A 78 12.04 4.68 -3.21
C ILE A 78 10.73 3.89 -3.21
N TYR A 79 10.80 2.56 -3.38
CA TYR A 79 9.62 1.72 -3.54
C TYR A 79 9.68 0.50 -2.63
N TYR A 80 8.64 0.30 -1.83
CA TYR A 80 8.48 -0.85 -0.95
C TYR A 80 7.03 -1.34 -0.97
N GLN A 81 6.85 -2.60 -0.60
CA GLN A 81 5.55 -3.27 -0.59
C GLN A 81 5.30 -3.81 0.82
N THR A 82 4.16 -3.48 1.40
CA THR A 82 3.72 -4.01 2.71
C THR A 82 3.37 -5.49 2.59
N GLU A 83 2.93 -5.91 1.40
CA GLU A 83 2.80 -7.32 1.03
C GLU A 83 4.15 -8.01 0.75
N ALA A 84 5.29 -7.34 1.03
CA ALA A 84 6.63 -7.93 1.04
C ALA A 84 7.00 -8.70 -0.24
N HIS A 85 6.91 -8.03 -1.40
CA HIS A 85 7.18 -8.58 -2.73
C HIS A 85 6.18 -9.64 -3.23
N ALA A 86 5.08 -9.89 -2.51
CA ALA A 86 4.01 -10.74 -3.01
C ALA A 86 3.29 -10.13 -4.23
N GLY A 87 3.47 -8.83 -4.48
CA GLY A 87 2.80 -8.09 -5.56
C GLY A 87 1.39 -7.69 -5.16
N GLU A 88 0.63 -8.66 -4.69
CA GLU A 88 -0.71 -8.52 -4.11
C GLU A 88 -0.85 -9.46 -2.92
N TYR A 89 -1.97 -9.38 -2.20
CA TYR A 89 -2.36 -10.34 -1.17
C TYR A 89 -3.88 -10.46 -1.09
N ASP A 90 -4.36 -11.54 -0.48
CA ASP A 90 -5.80 -11.74 -0.27
C ASP A 90 -6.21 -11.27 1.13
N ILE A 91 -7.34 -10.60 1.23
CA ILE A 91 -8.00 -10.27 2.48
C ILE A 91 -9.16 -11.25 2.65
N PRO A 92 -9.07 -12.25 3.52
CA PRO A 92 -10.20 -13.14 3.75
C PRO A 92 -11.35 -12.40 4.46
N PRO A 93 -12.62 -12.78 4.25
CA PRO A 93 -13.68 -12.37 5.17
C PRO A 93 -13.31 -12.75 6.61
N ALA A 94 -13.81 -12.00 7.58
CA ALA A 94 -13.44 -12.19 8.98
C ALA A 94 -13.80 -13.58 9.50
N PHE A 95 -14.90 -14.19 9.03
CA PHE A 95 -15.39 -15.47 9.52
C PHE A 95 -15.82 -16.40 8.39
N ALA A 96 -15.60 -17.71 8.59
CA ALA A 96 -16.27 -18.74 7.80
C ALA A 96 -17.75 -18.82 8.21
N LYS A 97 -18.64 -19.03 7.24
CA LYS A 97 -20.08 -19.24 7.49
C LYS A 97 -20.42 -20.73 7.39
N PRO A 98 -21.44 -21.24 8.11
CA PRO A 98 -21.90 -22.62 7.95
C PRO A 98 -22.20 -22.94 6.47
N GLY A 99 -21.58 -24.01 5.95
CA GLY A 99 -21.74 -24.43 4.55
C GLY A 99 -21.00 -23.57 3.51
N HIS A 100 -20.30 -22.51 3.94
CA HIS A 100 -19.59 -21.58 3.07
C HIS A 100 -18.16 -21.36 3.60
N PRO A 101 -17.21 -22.25 3.26
CA PRO A 101 -15.83 -22.12 3.69
C PRO A 101 -15.17 -20.88 3.07
N VAL A 102 -14.14 -20.35 3.74
CA VAL A 102 -13.37 -19.22 3.21
C VAL A 102 -12.42 -19.72 2.13
N VAL A 103 -12.44 -19.07 0.97
CA VAL A 103 -11.52 -19.41 -0.13
C VAL A 103 -10.06 -19.27 0.33
N GLY A 104 -9.24 -20.28 0.05
CA GLY A 104 -7.86 -20.38 0.55
C GLY A 104 -7.71 -20.90 1.98
N TYR A 105 -8.81 -20.99 2.74
CA TYR A 105 -8.89 -21.53 4.09
C TYR A 105 -10.08 -22.52 4.24
N PRO A 106 -10.10 -23.63 3.48
CA PRO A 106 -11.28 -24.50 3.38
C PRO A 106 -11.72 -25.12 4.70
N ASP A 107 -10.77 -25.41 5.60
CA ASP A 107 -11.02 -26.05 6.90
C ASP A 107 -11.04 -25.05 8.06
N TRP A 108 -11.23 -23.75 7.80
CA TRP A 108 -11.23 -22.74 8.86
C TRP A 108 -12.47 -22.87 9.75
N PRO A 109 -12.33 -22.89 11.10
CA PRO A 109 -13.47 -23.03 11.99
C PRO A 109 -14.48 -21.89 11.85
N VAL A 110 -15.77 -22.24 11.85
CA VAL A 110 -16.89 -21.28 11.85
C VAL A 110 -16.80 -20.39 13.10
N GLY A 111 -17.10 -19.10 12.93
CA GLY A 111 -17.10 -18.13 14.04
C GLY A 111 -15.71 -17.76 14.59
N THR A 112 -14.63 -18.29 14.00
CA THR A 112 -13.25 -17.94 14.37
C THR A 112 -12.70 -16.87 13.42
N PRO A 113 -12.16 -15.74 13.91
CA PRO A 113 -11.53 -14.73 13.06
C PRO A 113 -10.44 -15.34 12.18
N THR A 114 -10.43 -15.01 10.90
CA THR A 114 -9.37 -15.44 9.97
C THR A 114 -8.02 -14.83 10.34
N PRO A 115 -6.89 -15.43 9.93
CA PRO A 115 -5.58 -14.91 10.29
C PRO A 115 -5.37 -13.45 9.87
N GLY A 116 -4.72 -12.66 10.73
CA GLY A 116 -4.52 -11.22 10.52
C GLY A 116 -5.75 -10.37 10.82
N THR A 117 -6.90 -10.98 11.11
CA THR A 117 -8.14 -10.29 11.49
C THR A 117 -8.21 -10.07 12.99
N ASN A 118 -8.49 -8.84 13.41
CA ASN A 118 -8.89 -8.51 14.77
C ASN A 118 -10.29 -7.92 14.76
N CYS A 119 -11.14 -8.31 15.71
CA CYS A 119 -12.53 -7.88 15.76
C CYS A 119 -12.88 -7.23 17.10
N THR A 120 -13.82 -6.30 17.07
CA THR A 120 -14.44 -5.66 18.24
C THR A 120 -15.96 -5.81 18.17
N GLY A 121 -16.63 -5.70 19.32
CA GLY A 121 -18.08 -5.90 19.43
C GLY A 121 -18.49 -7.36 19.54
N THR A 122 -19.75 -7.65 19.22
CA THR A 122 -20.35 -8.99 19.37
C THR A 122 -20.27 -9.78 18.06
N CYS A 123 -19.11 -10.32 17.71
CA CYS A 123 -18.93 -11.06 16.45
C CYS A 123 -19.28 -12.55 16.55
N PRO A 124 -19.65 -13.24 15.42
CA PRO A 124 -19.68 -12.74 14.04
C PRO A 124 -20.98 -12.04 13.63
N ASP A 125 -22.08 -12.21 14.37
CA ASP A 125 -23.44 -11.87 13.92
C ASP A 125 -24.06 -10.64 14.64
N GLY A 126 -23.36 -10.06 15.61
CA GLY A 126 -23.85 -8.88 16.31
C GLY A 126 -23.79 -7.63 15.44
N PRO A 127 -24.74 -6.70 15.63
CA PRO A 127 -24.84 -5.48 14.82
C PRO A 127 -23.67 -4.50 15.06
N ASP A 128 -22.89 -4.69 16.11
CA ASP A 128 -21.70 -3.93 16.49
C ASP A 128 -20.39 -4.65 16.11
N CYS A 129 -20.46 -5.75 15.36
CA CYS A 129 -19.29 -6.48 14.93
C CYS A 129 -18.50 -5.67 13.89
N GLU A 130 -17.26 -5.33 14.23
CA GLU A 130 -16.31 -4.68 13.33
C GLU A 130 -15.01 -5.47 13.32
N CYS A 131 -14.54 -5.83 12.13
CA CYS A 131 -13.28 -6.56 11.97
C CYS A 131 -12.35 -5.86 10.99
N VAL A 132 -11.07 -5.87 11.35
CA VAL A 132 -9.98 -5.28 10.60
C VAL A 132 -8.92 -6.32 10.33
N HIS A 133 -8.65 -6.55 9.05
CA HIS A 133 -7.48 -7.30 8.61
C HIS A 133 -6.26 -6.39 8.55
N THR A 134 -5.16 -6.83 9.15
CA THR A 134 -3.91 -6.07 9.22
C THR A 134 -2.73 -6.86 8.69
N ILE A 135 -1.90 -6.21 7.89
CA ILE A 135 -0.57 -6.72 7.53
C ILE A 135 0.50 -5.66 7.84
N THR A 136 1.67 -6.15 8.21
CA THR A 136 2.84 -5.35 8.53
C THR A 136 4.03 -5.81 7.71
N TYR A 137 4.89 -4.87 7.33
CA TYR A 137 6.20 -5.17 6.78
C TYR A 137 7.26 -4.25 7.36
N HIS A 138 8.40 -4.83 7.75
CA HIS A 138 9.56 -4.15 8.29
C HIS A 138 10.71 -4.15 7.28
N TRP A 139 11.37 -3.01 7.11
CA TRP A 139 12.57 -2.88 6.30
C TRP A 139 13.49 -1.77 6.85
N THR A 140 14.67 -1.64 6.27
CA THR A 140 15.57 -0.51 6.55
C THR A 140 15.73 0.35 5.30
N VAL A 141 15.99 1.64 5.52
CA VAL A 141 16.27 2.59 4.44
C VAL A 141 17.72 3.07 4.48
N SER A 142 18.20 3.58 3.34
CA SER A 142 19.46 4.31 3.25
C SER A 142 19.33 5.73 3.83
N ASN A 143 20.42 6.50 3.78
CA ASN A 143 20.43 7.90 4.21
C ASN A 143 19.54 8.76 3.29
N ILE A 144 18.35 9.14 3.77
CA ILE A 144 17.34 9.84 2.97
C ILE A 144 16.64 10.94 3.78
N ARG A 145 16.15 11.97 3.09
CA ARG A 145 15.15 12.91 3.63
C ARG A 145 13.91 12.83 2.78
N LEU A 146 12.80 12.36 3.36
CA LEU A 146 11.55 12.18 2.63
C LEU A 146 10.88 13.53 2.36
N ILE A 147 10.39 13.70 1.14
CA ILE A 147 9.64 14.87 0.68
C ILE A 147 8.22 14.45 0.22
N TYR A 148 8.09 13.19 -0.20
CA TYR A 148 6.82 12.61 -0.64
C TYR A 148 6.72 11.15 -0.22
N ALA A 149 5.56 10.75 0.29
CA ALA A 149 5.17 9.35 0.41
C ALA A 149 3.73 9.18 -0.07
N GLY A 150 3.55 8.36 -1.09
CA GLY A 150 2.24 7.94 -1.62
C GLY A 150 2.07 6.45 -1.35
N GLY A 151 1.17 6.10 -0.44
CA GLY A 151 0.70 4.75 -0.27
C GLY A 151 -0.19 4.35 -1.44
N HIS A 152 -0.31 3.05 -1.65
CA HIS A 152 -1.23 2.45 -2.60
C HIS A 152 -2.13 1.50 -1.84
N CYS A 153 -3.43 1.59 -2.09
CA CYS A 153 -4.44 0.81 -1.39
C CYS A 153 -5.66 0.64 -2.29
N HIS A 154 -6.37 -0.50 -2.21
CA HIS A 154 -7.58 -0.71 -2.99
C HIS A 154 -8.85 -0.41 -2.18
N ALA A 155 -9.81 0.21 -2.86
CA ALA A 155 -11.18 0.34 -2.40
C ALA A 155 -11.97 -0.95 -2.68
N PRO A 156 -13.05 -1.24 -1.95
CA PRO A 156 -13.61 -0.47 -0.84
C PRO A 156 -13.06 -0.89 0.53
N SER A 157 -12.12 -1.83 0.57
CA SER A 157 -11.65 -2.45 1.81
C SER A 157 -10.72 -1.55 2.61
N CYS A 158 -10.03 -0.62 1.95
CA CYS A 158 -9.05 0.25 2.59
C CYS A 158 -9.61 0.99 3.82
N ILE A 159 -8.95 0.85 4.98
CA ILE A 159 -9.16 1.72 6.14
C ILE A 159 -8.01 2.72 6.25
N SER A 160 -6.77 2.22 6.20
CA SER A 160 -5.57 3.04 6.19
C SER A 160 -4.38 2.31 5.59
N ILE A 161 -3.36 3.10 5.22
CA ILE A 161 -1.98 2.65 5.08
C ILE A 161 -1.10 3.64 5.82
N GLU A 162 -0.23 3.11 6.68
CA GLU A 162 0.52 3.88 7.68
C GLU A 162 2.01 3.52 7.59
N LEU A 163 2.87 4.52 7.57
CA LEU A 163 4.32 4.38 7.53
C LEU A 163 4.91 4.93 8.83
N TYR A 164 5.73 4.12 9.49
CA TYR A 164 6.39 4.46 10.74
C TYR A 164 7.90 4.35 10.59
N HIS A 165 8.61 5.16 11.36
CA HIS A 165 10.03 5.01 11.60
C HIS A 165 10.30 4.68 13.07
N ASN A 166 11.47 4.13 13.34
CA ASN A 166 11.93 3.92 14.71
C ASN A 166 13.37 4.40 14.86
N LEU A 167 13.54 5.72 15.05
CA LEU A 167 14.86 6.34 15.26
C LEU A 167 15.32 6.28 16.72
N THR A 168 14.39 6.36 17.65
CA THR A 168 14.64 6.60 19.08
C THR A 168 14.43 5.35 19.94
N GLY A 169 14.11 4.21 19.33
CA GLY A 169 13.65 3.00 20.01
C GLY A 169 12.13 2.95 20.18
N THR A 170 11.43 4.07 19.99
CA THR A 170 9.96 4.15 19.97
C THR A 170 9.47 4.40 18.53
N PRO A 171 8.47 3.64 18.04
CA PRO A 171 7.85 3.92 16.75
C PRO A 171 7.18 5.29 16.70
N GLU A 172 7.48 6.04 15.65
CA GLU A 172 6.92 7.36 15.35
C GLU A 172 6.27 7.33 13.96
N LEU A 173 5.07 7.91 13.84
CA LEU A 173 4.32 7.93 12.58
C LEU A 173 4.95 8.94 11.62
N LEU A 174 5.38 8.48 10.45
CA LEU A 174 5.77 9.37 9.34
C LEU A 174 4.55 9.81 8.56
N CYS A 175 3.76 8.86 8.08
CA CYS A 175 2.69 9.12 7.13
C CYS A 175 1.50 8.22 7.39
N ARG A 176 0.30 8.79 7.45
CA ARG A 176 -0.96 8.05 7.50
C ARG A 176 -1.86 8.52 6.37
N GLN A 177 -2.26 7.59 5.52
CA GLN A 177 -3.18 7.87 4.42
C GLN A 177 -4.50 7.18 4.67
N LEU A 178 -5.57 7.96 4.57
CA LEU A 178 -6.95 7.53 4.67
C LEU A 178 -7.61 7.70 3.31
N PRO A 179 -8.38 6.72 2.83
CA PRO A 179 -9.13 6.88 1.59
C PRO A 179 -10.19 7.95 1.77
N TYR A 180 -10.28 8.86 0.80
CA TYR A 180 -11.35 9.85 0.71
C TYR A 180 -12.27 9.49 -0.45
N TYR A 181 -13.52 9.16 -0.11
CA TYR A 181 -14.56 8.81 -1.07
C TYR A 181 -15.28 10.06 -1.54
N GLY A 182 -15.39 10.21 -2.86
CA GLY A 182 -16.13 11.29 -3.48
C GLY A 182 -17.63 11.21 -3.15
N GLN A 183 -18.24 12.38 -2.95
CA GLN A 183 -19.62 12.57 -2.51
C GLN A 183 -20.60 12.80 -3.68
N GLY A 184 -20.12 12.85 -4.91
CA GLY A 184 -20.93 13.03 -6.12
C GLY A 184 -21.15 14.48 -6.55
N ASN A 185 -20.31 15.45 -6.13
CA ASN A 185 -20.48 16.86 -6.51
C ASN A 185 -19.96 17.22 -7.91
N PHE A 186 -19.85 16.24 -8.81
CA PHE A 186 -19.57 16.47 -10.22
C PHE A 186 -20.76 17.20 -10.91
N PRO A 187 -20.55 18.20 -11.78
CA PRO A 187 -19.27 18.68 -12.33
C PRO A 187 -18.63 19.85 -11.56
N LYS A 188 -19.19 20.26 -10.41
CA LYS A 188 -18.66 21.39 -9.62
C LYS A 188 -17.25 21.09 -9.09
N ASP A 189 -17.04 19.85 -8.64
CA ASP A 189 -15.73 19.30 -8.36
C ASP A 189 -15.52 18.02 -9.18
N LYS A 190 -14.56 18.07 -10.10
CA LYS A 190 -14.22 16.95 -10.98
C LYS A 190 -13.51 15.81 -10.25
N TRP A 191 -13.09 16.00 -9.01
CA TRP A 191 -12.43 14.99 -8.18
C TRP A 191 -13.35 14.37 -7.12
N ASP A 192 -14.62 14.77 -7.11
CA ASP A 192 -15.63 14.37 -6.13
C ASP A 192 -16.74 13.52 -6.76
N GLU A 193 -16.41 12.70 -7.76
CA GLU A 193 -17.36 11.75 -8.35
C GLU A 193 -17.75 10.67 -7.33
N ALA A 194 -19.04 10.31 -7.26
CA ALA A 194 -19.53 9.36 -6.28
C ALA A 194 -18.84 8.00 -6.44
N GLY A 195 -18.22 7.50 -5.38
CA GLY A 195 -17.47 6.24 -5.38
C GLY A 195 -16.04 6.35 -5.92
N TYR A 196 -15.61 7.50 -6.42
CA TYR A 196 -14.20 7.76 -6.70
C TYR A 196 -13.42 7.80 -5.39
N VAL A 197 -12.24 7.17 -5.36
CA VAL A 197 -11.39 7.15 -4.17
C VAL A 197 -10.10 7.86 -4.46
N THR A 198 -9.79 8.84 -3.61
CA THR A 198 -8.47 9.46 -3.57
C THR A 198 -7.74 8.99 -2.32
N LEU A 199 -6.42 8.84 -2.43
CA LEU A 199 -5.55 8.52 -1.30
C LEU A 199 -4.48 9.62 -1.24
N PRO A 200 -4.72 10.71 -0.49
CA PRO A 200 -3.80 11.84 -0.48
C PRO A 200 -2.41 11.44 0.04
N PRO A 201 -1.33 11.81 -0.67
CA PRO A 201 0.02 11.53 -0.22
C PRO A 201 0.40 12.40 0.98
N CYS A 202 1.41 11.96 1.74
CA CYS A 202 2.08 12.84 2.68
C CYS A 202 3.16 13.63 1.93
N LEU A 203 3.17 14.95 2.17
CA LEU A 203 4.10 15.90 1.59
C LEU A 203 4.80 16.62 2.73
N TRP A 204 6.12 16.79 2.60
CA TRP A 204 6.92 17.52 3.59
C TRP A 204 7.73 18.61 2.93
N SER A 205 7.91 19.73 3.65
CA SER A 205 8.74 20.85 3.21
C SER A 205 9.35 21.59 4.39
N ASP A 206 10.60 21.98 4.26
CA ASP A 206 11.26 22.88 5.23
C ASP A 206 11.01 24.37 4.89
N GLU A 207 10.47 24.64 3.69
CA GLU A 207 10.28 26.01 3.15
C GLU A 207 8.81 26.45 3.16
N ASP A 208 7.86 25.51 2.98
CA ASP A 208 6.42 25.81 3.02
C ASP A 208 5.88 25.60 4.44
N PRO A 209 5.51 26.67 5.16
CA PRO A 209 4.99 26.55 6.53
C PRO A 209 3.62 25.86 6.62
N LYS A 210 2.95 25.58 5.50
CA LYS A 210 1.68 24.83 5.45
C LYS A 210 1.87 23.32 5.42
N LEU A 211 3.10 22.85 5.21
CA LEU A 211 3.44 21.43 5.20
C LEU A 211 4.23 21.08 6.46
N ASP A 212 4.16 19.81 6.85
CA ASP A 212 5.02 19.29 7.90
C ASP A 212 6.49 19.35 7.46
N ARG A 213 7.39 19.52 8.43
CA ARG A 213 8.82 19.54 8.15
C ARG A 213 9.30 18.20 7.63
N SER A 214 10.31 18.24 6.77
CA SER A 214 10.91 17.01 6.25
C SER A 214 11.65 16.25 7.34
N VAL A 215 11.53 14.93 7.33
CA VAL A 215 12.20 14.04 8.29
C VAL A 215 13.45 13.46 7.63
N TRP A 216 14.60 13.67 8.27
CA TRP A 216 15.84 13.02 7.90
C TRP A 216 15.90 11.64 8.55
N LEU A 217 16.13 10.61 7.73
CA LEU A 217 16.26 9.21 8.12
C LEU A 217 17.70 8.77 7.82
N PRO A 218 18.56 8.62 8.84
CA PRO A 218 19.90 8.09 8.69
C PRO A 218 19.90 6.70 8.04
N ALA A 219 21.06 6.29 7.52
CA ALA A 219 21.24 4.93 7.00
C ALA A 219 20.90 3.88 8.07
N ASN A 220 20.28 2.79 7.62
CA ASN A 220 19.79 1.69 8.46
C ASN A 220 18.64 2.05 9.42
N THR A 221 17.98 3.19 9.21
CA THR A 221 16.76 3.51 9.98
C THR A 221 15.71 2.43 9.75
N PRO A 222 15.21 1.78 10.81
CA PRO A 222 14.09 0.85 10.71
C PRO A 222 12.82 1.61 10.32
N LEU A 223 12.19 1.18 9.25
CA LEU A 223 10.84 1.55 8.88
C LEU A 223 9.92 0.35 8.95
N PHE A 224 8.64 0.61 9.17
CA PHE A 224 7.62 -0.38 8.93
C PHE A 224 6.34 0.25 8.41
N SER A 225 5.61 -0.52 7.61
CA SER A 225 4.29 -0.18 7.10
C SER A 225 3.25 -1.02 7.78
N ILE A 226 2.13 -0.41 8.15
CA ILE A 226 0.92 -1.10 8.58
C ILE A 226 -0.18 -0.78 7.57
N LYS A 227 -0.79 -1.83 7.04
CA LYS A 227 -1.95 -1.74 6.17
C LYS A 227 -3.17 -2.33 6.88
N LYS A 228 -4.26 -1.57 6.91
CA LYS A 228 -5.53 -1.98 7.55
C LYS A 228 -6.66 -1.98 6.54
N ASN A 229 -7.49 -3.00 6.58
CA ASN A 229 -8.63 -3.15 5.69
C ASN A 229 -9.84 -3.70 6.46
N ASN A 230 -11.03 -3.25 6.08
CA ASN A 230 -12.27 -3.81 6.57
C ASN A 230 -12.49 -5.17 5.89
N ASN A 231 -12.76 -6.19 6.69
CA ASN A 231 -13.10 -7.53 6.20
C ASN A 231 -14.25 -8.19 6.96
N THR A 232 -15.03 -7.42 7.73
CA THR A 232 -16.07 -7.93 8.64
C THR A 232 -17.00 -8.94 7.98
N HIS A 233 -17.45 -8.67 6.76
CA HIS A 233 -18.42 -9.52 6.07
C HIS A 233 -17.92 -10.10 4.75
N LEU A 234 -16.96 -9.44 4.11
CA LEU A 234 -16.49 -9.75 2.77
C LEU A 234 -14.97 -9.74 2.73
N GLY A 235 -14.43 -10.66 1.94
CA GLY A 235 -13.01 -10.64 1.57
C GLY A 235 -12.77 -9.87 0.28
N HIS A 236 -11.50 -9.59 0.02
CA HIS A 236 -11.03 -8.87 -1.16
C HIS A 236 -9.80 -9.60 -1.72
N PHE A 237 -9.81 -9.88 -3.02
CA PHE A 237 -8.69 -10.52 -3.70
C PHE A 237 -7.82 -9.48 -4.41
N GLY A 238 -6.54 -9.79 -4.60
CA GLY A 238 -5.64 -8.93 -5.36
C GLY A 238 -5.44 -7.55 -4.71
N GLU A 239 -5.43 -7.48 -3.39
CA GLU A 239 -5.18 -6.25 -2.66
C GLU A 239 -3.69 -5.89 -2.74
N MET A 240 -3.39 -4.59 -2.79
CA MET A 240 -2.03 -4.09 -2.86
C MET A 240 -1.81 -3.06 -1.77
N ALA A 241 -0.59 -3.06 -1.21
CA ALA A 241 -0.22 -2.19 -0.12
C ALA A 241 1.21 -1.67 -0.32
N SER A 242 1.43 -0.84 -1.33
CA SER A 242 2.79 -0.37 -1.66
C SER A 242 3.02 1.09 -1.28
N TRP A 243 4.30 1.47 -1.22
CA TRP A 243 4.75 2.83 -0.99
C TRP A 243 5.57 3.29 -2.18
N GLN A 244 5.09 4.34 -2.84
CA GLN A 244 5.90 5.14 -3.75
C GLN A 244 6.38 6.37 -3.00
N MET A 245 7.67 6.44 -2.70
CA MET A 245 8.27 7.54 -1.96
C MET A 245 9.27 8.30 -2.84
N ARG A 246 9.51 9.56 -2.47
CA ARG A 246 10.56 10.41 -3.04
C ARG A 246 11.26 11.15 -1.91
N GLY A 247 12.57 11.23 -2.01
CA GLY A 247 13.39 11.96 -1.05
C GLY A 247 14.72 12.33 -1.65
N VAL A 248 15.44 13.21 -0.96
CA VAL A 248 16.81 13.59 -1.33
C VAL A 248 17.77 12.62 -0.65
N ASN A 249 18.66 12.01 -1.42
CA ASN A 249 19.75 11.22 -0.88
C ASN A 249 20.83 12.15 -0.35
N PHE A 250 21.35 11.85 0.84
CA PHE A 250 22.57 12.48 1.34
C PHE A 250 23.72 11.49 1.19
N PRO A 251 24.93 11.95 0.82
CA PRO A 251 26.13 11.15 1.02
C PRO A 251 26.17 10.66 2.48
N ALA A 252 26.76 9.49 2.73
CA ALA A 252 26.92 8.98 4.10
C ALA A 252 27.71 9.95 5.00
N ASP A 253 28.50 10.84 4.39
CA ASP A 253 29.22 11.91 5.04
C ASP A 253 28.43 13.22 5.02
N PRO A 254 28.50 14.05 6.10
CA PRO A 254 27.91 15.37 6.10
C PRO A 254 28.42 16.15 4.88
N PRO A 255 27.55 16.84 4.14
CA PRO A 255 28.01 17.61 3.00
C PRO A 255 29.01 18.65 3.52
N THR A 256 30.24 18.56 3.02
CA THR A 256 31.28 19.56 3.22
C THR A 256 30.90 20.82 2.45
N PHE A 257 29.86 21.51 2.91
CA PHE A 257 29.67 22.91 2.56
C PHE A 257 30.69 23.70 3.39
N VAL A 258 31.81 24.03 2.74
CA VAL A 258 32.69 25.14 3.15
C VAL A 258 31.92 26.44 3.01
#